data_AF-A0A7K2ZMN3-F1
#
_entry.id   AF-A0A7K2ZMN3-F1
#
_cell.length_a   1.000
_cell.length_b   1.000
_cell.length_c   1.000
_cell.angle_alpha   90.00
_cell.angle_beta   90.00
_cell.angle_gamma   90.00
#
_symmetry.space_group_name_H-M   'P 1'
#
loop_
_entity.id
_entity.type
_entity.pdbx_description
1 polymer ?
#
loop_
_entity_poly.entity_id
_entity_poly.type
_entity_poly.pdbx_seq_one_letter_code
_entity_poly.pdbx_strand_id
1 'polypeptide(L)'
;MATPNPNGCRHDGIDQRTHARQWTPDAGWHAWEKPTQEQIKDRMRARRSARTERIRHSGPDTKFCVLCLSGEHQRNDATDDEE
;
A
#
# COMPACT_ATOMS: atom_id res chain seq x y z
N MET A 1 9.36 -4.35 -2.74
CA MET A 1 8.08 -5.07 -2.62
C MET A 1 7.04 -4.40 -3.50
N ALA A 2 6.20 -5.16 -4.20
CA ALA A 2 5.10 -4.60 -4.98
C ALA A 2 4.00 -4.06 -4.04
N THR A 3 3.43 -2.89 -4.35
CA THR A 3 2.27 -2.39 -3.59
C THR A 3 1.06 -3.29 -3.86
N PRO A 4 0.34 -3.79 -2.84
CA PRO A 4 -0.81 -4.67 -3.04
C PRO A 4 -1.88 -3.97 -3.89
N ASN A 5 -2.37 -4.66 -4.93
CA ASN A 5 -3.53 -4.20 -5.70
C ASN A 5 -4.79 -4.36 -4.83
N PRO A 6 -5.47 -3.27 -4.41
CA PRO A 6 -6.64 -3.40 -3.56
C PRO A 6 -7.75 -4.25 -4.19
N ASN A 7 -7.88 -4.15 -5.52
CA ASN A 7 -8.95 -4.77 -6.32
C ASN A 7 -8.55 -6.12 -6.94
N GLY A 8 -7.37 -6.65 -6.61
CA GLY A 8 -6.97 -8.01 -6.99
C GLY A 8 -7.92 -9.05 -6.40
N CYS A 9 -7.95 -10.27 -6.95
CA CYS A 9 -8.85 -11.34 -6.54
C CYS A 9 -8.89 -11.53 -5.02
N ARG A 10 -10.04 -12.02 -4.52
CA ARG A 10 -10.21 -12.43 -3.12
C ARG A 10 -9.13 -13.39 -2.62
N HIS A 11 -8.72 -14.35 -3.46
CA HIS A 11 -7.93 -15.52 -3.04
C HIS A 11 -6.44 -15.36 -3.24
N ASP A 12 -5.99 -14.90 -4.41
CA ASP A 12 -4.56 -14.78 -4.77
C ASP A 12 -4.06 -13.32 -4.91
N GLY A 13 -4.95 -12.34 -4.93
CA GLY A 13 -4.63 -10.93 -5.14
C GLY A 13 -4.25 -10.52 -6.58
N ILE A 14 -4.37 -11.39 -7.57
CA ILE A 14 -4.06 -11.09 -8.98
C ILE A 14 -5.17 -10.20 -9.59
N ASP A 15 -4.79 -9.27 -10.47
CA ASP A 15 -5.73 -8.38 -11.16
C ASP A 15 -6.70 -9.16 -12.07
N GLN A 16 -7.95 -8.71 -12.14
CA GLN A 16 -9.02 -9.33 -12.93
C GLN A 16 -8.61 -9.64 -14.38
N ARG A 17 -7.85 -8.74 -15.02
CA ARG A 17 -7.47 -8.90 -16.43
C ARG A 17 -6.45 -10.01 -16.68
N THR A 18 -5.64 -10.34 -15.66
CA THR A 18 -4.51 -11.28 -15.78
C THR A 18 -4.73 -12.57 -14.99
N HIS A 19 -5.72 -12.60 -14.09
CA HIS A 19 -5.99 -13.74 -13.20
C HIS A 19 -6.28 -15.05 -13.96
N ALA A 20 -7.11 -15.01 -15.01
CA ALA A 20 -7.62 -16.21 -15.68
C ALA A 20 -8.24 -17.20 -14.66
N ARG A 21 -7.77 -18.45 -14.59
CA ARG A 21 -8.18 -19.45 -13.58
C ARG A 21 -6.95 -19.95 -12.84
N GLN A 22 -6.93 -19.82 -11.52
CA GLN A 22 -5.78 -20.07 -10.67
C GLN A 22 -6.09 -21.17 -9.65
N TRP A 23 -5.03 -21.70 -9.04
CA TRP A 23 -5.12 -22.66 -7.95
C TRP A 23 -4.37 -22.13 -6.73
N THR A 24 -5.02 -22.14 -5.57
CA THR A 24 -4.38 -21.90 -4.27
C THR A 24 -4.71 -23.02 -3.30
N PRO A 25 -3.88 -23.28 -2.27
CA PRO A 25 -4.15 -24.31 -1.27
C PRO A 25 -5.49 -24.12 -0.54
N ASP A 26 -5.84 -22.86 -0.23
CA ASP A 26 -7.01 -22.51 0.59
C ASP A 26 -8.34 -22.50 -0.17
N ALA A 27 -8.31 -22.23 -1.49
CA ALA A 27 -9.53 -22.08 -2.31
C ALA A 27 -9.63 -23.08 -3.48
N GLY A 28 -8.59 -23.88 -3.72
CA GLY A 28 -8.51 -24.78 -4.87
C GLY A 28 -8.55 -24.04 -6.20
N TRP A 29 -9.09 -24.68 -7.24
CA TRP A 29 -9.27 -24.06 -8.56
C TRP A 29 -10.40 -23.03 -8.56
N HIS A 30 -10.06 -21.76 -8.75
CA HIS A 30 -11.02 -20.65 -8.75
C HIS A 30 -10.84 -19.72 -9.95
N ALA A 31 -11.96 -19.13 -10.39
CA ALA A 31 -11.96 -17.98 -11.28
C ALA A 31 -11.75 -16.69 -10.45
N TRP A 32 -11.55 -15.56 -11.12
CA TRP A 32 -11.44 -14.28 -10.42
C TRP A 32 -12.72 -13.98 -9.61
N GLU A 33 -12.56 -13.78 -8.31
CA GLU A 33 -13.64 -13.34 -7.41
C GLU A 33 -13.32 -11.95 -6.87
N LYS A 34 -14.32 -11.06 -6.87
CA LYS A 34 -14.17 -9.70 -6.34
C LYS A 34 -13.77 -9.76 -4.85
N PRO A 35 -12.72 -9.04 -4.42
CA PRO A 35 -12.33 -9.00 -3.02
C PRO A 35 -13.41 -8.37 -2.14
N THR A 36 -13.44 -8.75 -0.87
CA THR A 36 -14.38 -8.18 0.10
C THR A 36 -14.02 -6.72 0.42
N GLN A 37 -14.98 -5.94 0.92
CA GLN A 37 -14.72 -4.56 1.35
C GLN A 37 -13.70 -4.49 2.50
N GLU A 38 -13.62 -5.52 3.34
CA GLU A 38 -12.62 -5.65 4.39
C GLU A 38 -11.21 -5.87 3.80
N GLN A 39 -11.07 -6.82 2.86
CA GLN A 39 -9.81 -7.03 2.14
C GLN A 39 -9.35 -5.77 1.39
N ILE A 40 -10.26 -5.05 0.72
CA ILE A 40 -9.95 -3.78 0.06
C ILE A 40 -9.47 -2.74 1.09
N LYS A 41 -10.18 -2.59 2.21
CA LYS A 41 -9.84 -1.67 3.32
C LYS A 41 -8.45 -1.94 3.87
N ASP A 42 -8.10 -3.20 4.14
CA ASP A 42 -6.80 -3.54 4.73
C ASP A 42 -5.66 -3.47 3.70
N ARG A 43 -5.90 -3.84 2.42
CA ARG A 43 -4.94 -3.58 1.33
C ARG A 43 -4.68 -2.08 1.14
N MET A 44 -5.71 -1.23 1.25
CA MET A 44 -5.59 0.23 1.21
C MET A 44 -4.82 0.79 2.42
N ARG A 45 -5.03 0.23 3.62
CA ARG A 45 -4.24 0.55 4.82
C ARG A 45 -2.78 0.18 4.64
N ALA A 46 -2.47 -1.05 4.21
CA ALA A 46 -1.10 -1.48 3.92
C ALA A 46 -0.41 -0.59 2.87
N ARG A 47 -1.13 -0.20 1.81
CA ARG A 47 -0.64 0.75 0.80
C ARG A 47 -0.36 2.16 1.37
N ARG A 48 -1.09 2.60 2.40
CA ARG A 48 -0.85 3.87 3.11
C ARG A 48 0.32 3.76 4.10
N SER A 49 0.49 2.64 4.78
CA SER A 49 1.65 2.37 5.65
C SER A 49 2.96 2.32 4.85
N ALA A 50 2.99 1.60 3.73
CA ALA A 50 4.16 1.55 2.83
C ALA A 50 4.51 2.91 2.18
N ARG A 51 3.57 3.88 2.17
CA ARG A 51 3.87 5.28 1.82
C ARG A 51 4.43 6.05 3.02
N THR A 52 4.01 5.73 4.24
CA THR A 52 4.45 6.39 5.48
C THR A 52 5.88 6.02 5.86
N GLU A 53 6.29 4.78 5.63
CA GLU A 53 7.70 4.34 5.72
C GLU A 53 8.59 5.16 4.76
N ARG A 54 8.01 5.60 3.62
CA ARG A 54 8.60 6.56 2.70
C ARG A 54 8.23 8.00 3.09
N ILE A 55 8.61 8.35 4.31
CA ILE A 55 8.82 9.72 4.80
C ILE A 55 7.56 10.40 5.35
N ARG A 56 7.70 10.92 6.56
CA ARG A 56 6.93 12.06 7.09
C ARG A 56 7.90 12.99 7.80
N HIS A 57 7.95 14.26 7.39
CA HIS A 57 8.49 15.31 8.25
C HIS A 57 7.34 15.97 8.99
N SER A 58 7.23 15.69 10.29
CA SER A 58 6.20 16.23 11.16
C SER A 58 6.74 17.43 11.93
N GLY A 59 6.40 18.65 11.50
CA GLY A 59 6.65 19.90 12.23
C GLY A 59 7.45 20.95 11.46
N PRO A 60 7.34 22.25 11.80
CA PRO A 60 7.88 23.36 11.00
C PRO A 60 9.42 23.37 10.84
N ASP A 61 10.19 22.77 11.76
CA ASP A 61 11.65 22.64 11.66
C ASP A 61 12.15 21.30 11.09
N THR A 62 11.45 20.86 10.05
CA THR A 62 11.88 19.93 8.99
C THR A 62 13.32 20.07 8.46
N LYS A 63 14.09 21.12 8.80
CA LYS A 63 15.40 21.46 8.21
C LYS A 63 16.54 20.49 8.55
N PHE A 64 16.47 19.80 9.69
CA PHE A 64 17.56 18.91 10.15
C PHE A 64 17.10 17.47 10.43
N CYS A 65 16.48 16.83 9.44
CA CYS A 65 16.42 15.37 9.44
C CYS A 65 17.80 14.80 9.04
N VAL A 66 18.54 14.24 10.00
CA VAL A 66 19.86 13.63 9.74
C VAL A 66 19.77 12.49 8.70
N LEU A 67 18.68 11.72 8.69
CA LEU A 67 18.42 10.67 7.69
C LEU A 67 18.22 11.20 6.26
N CYS A 68 17.79 12.47 6.11
CA CYS A 68 17.80 13.14 4.79
C CYS A 68 19.19 13.64 4.40
N LEU A 69 20.00 14.10 5.36
CA LEU A 69 21.39 14.50 5.10
C LEU A 69 22.27 13.28 4.75
N SER A 70 22.03 12.12 5.36
CA SER A 70 22.70 10.85 5.04
C SER A 70 22.16 10.18 3.78
N GLY A 71 21.05 10.66 3.20
CA GLY A 71 20.46 10.13 1.96
C GLY A 71 19.66 8.83 2.11
N GLU A 72 19.39 8.37 3.33
CA GLU A 72 18.63 7.14 3.61
C GLU A 72 17.13 7.29 3.29
N HIS A 73 16.60 8.51 3.29
CA HIS A 73 15.29 8.82 2.72
C HIS A 73 15.18 10.25 2.15
N GLN A 74 14.25 10.45 1.20
CA GLN A 74 13.94 11.78 0.63
C GLN A 74 13.10 12.63 1.62
N ARG A 75 12.69 13.84 1.26
CA ARG A 75 11.81 14.69 2.07
C ARG A 75 10.45 14.93 1.41
N ASN A 76 9.38 14.66 2.15
CA ASN A 76 7.98 14.88 1.78
C ASN A 76 7.27 15.62 2.93
N ASP A 77 6.98 16.90 2.73
CA ASP A 77 6.23 17.72 3.68
C ASP A 77 4.76 17.79 3.23
N ALA A 78 3.83 17.62 4.15
CA ALA A 78 2.39 17.82 3.91
C ALA A 78 1.91 18.92 4.86
N THR A 79 1.40 20.02 4.30
CA THR A 79 0.71 21.09 5.02
C THR A 79 -0.73 20.66 5.25
N ASP A 80 -1.14 20.60 6.52
CA ASP A 80 -2.50 20.26 6.93
C ASP A 80 -3.04 21.44 7.75
N ASP A 81 -4.18 21.97 7.30
CA ASP A 81 -4.76 23.25 7.69
C ASP A 81 -6.29 23.05 7.81
N GLU A 82 -7.06 23.72 8.69
CA GLU A 82 -6.78 24.90 9.53
C GLU A 82 -6.88 24.56 11.04
N GLU A 83 -7.57 25.39 11.86
CA GLU A 83 -7.87 25.26 13.31
C GLU A 83 -9.39 25.21 13.54
#